data_AF-A0AAU6RSF0-F1
#
_entry.id   AF-A0AAU6RSF0-F1
#
_cell.length_a   1.000
_cell.length_b   1.000
_cell.length_c   1.000
_cell.angle_alpha   90.00
_cell.angle_beta   90.00
_cell.angle_gamma   90.00
#
_symmetry.space_group_name_H-M   'P 1'
#
loop_
_entity.id
_entity.type
_entity.pdbx_description
1 polymer ?
#
loop_
_entity_poly.entity_id
_entity_poly.type
_entity_poly.pdbx_seq_one_letter_code
_entity_poly.pdbx_strand_id
1 'polypeptide(L)' 'MNIRNNRTYTLMSVLSGEGTLTADGQVYAITKGDHFILTTEDKEIKLQGKLDIIESYV' A
#
# COMPACT_ATOMS: atom_id res chain seq x y z
N MET A 1 -3.71 -6.80 -7.47
CA MET A 1 -4.52 -7.25 -6.33
C MET A 1 -5.40 -6.07 -5.93
N ASN A 2 -6.72 -6.25 -5.84
CA ASN A 2 -7.61 -5.21 -5.31
C ASN A 2 -7.75 -5.44 -3.80
N ILE A 3 -7.26 -4.52 -2.99
CA ILE A 3 -7.41 -4.56 -1.54
C ILE A 3 -8.74 -3.86 -1.19
N ARG A 4 -9.68 -4.58 -0.58
CA ARG A 4 -10.89 -3.97 0.01
C ARG A 4 -10.62 -3.75 1.49
N ASN A 5 -10.34 -2.51 1.89
CA ASN A 5 -9.96 -2.15 3.25
C ASN A 5 -11.23 -1.94 4.11
N ASN A 6 -11.73 -3.01 4.75
CA ASN A 6 -12.81 -2.92 5.76
C ASN A 6 -12.29 -2.53 7.15
N ARG A 7 -11.09 -1.96 7.25
CA ARG A 7 -10.34 -1.71 8.49
C ARG A 7 -9.90 -0.27 8.58
N THR A 8 -9.99 0.34 9.76
CA THR A 8 -9.70 1.77 10.01
C THR A 8 -8.34 2.18 9.47
N TYR A 9 -7.33 1.32 9.65
CA TYR A 9 -6.02 1.49 9.06
C TYR A 9 -5.30 0.15 8.89
N THR A 10 -4.37 0.10 7.94
CA THR A 10 -3.44 -1.00 7.70
C THR A 10 -2.03 -0.43 7.52
N LEU A 11 -1.08 -0.88 8.33
CA LEU A 11 0.35 -0.57 8.16
C LEU A 11 0.96 -1.51 7.11
N MET A 12 1.61 -0.92 6.12
CA MET A 12 2.28 -1.61 5.03
C MET A 12 3.79 -1.42 5.17
N SER A 13 4.55 -2.52 5.14
CA SER A 13 6.03 -2.47 5.09
C SER A 13 6.55 -3.20 3.86
N VAL A 14 7.35 -2.51 3.04
CA VAL A 14 7.97 -3.09 1.84
C VAL A 14 9.26 -3.83 2.21
N LEU A 15 9.25 -5.16 2.11
CA LEU A 15 10.39 -6.02 2.44
C LEU A 15 11.41 -6.11 1.30
N SER A 16 10.93 -6.13 0.06
CA SER A 16 11.74 -6.19 -1.15
C SER A 16 10.98 -5.69 -2.38
N GLY A 17 11.74 -5.33 -3.42
CA GLY A 17 11.21 -4.93 -4.71
C GLY A 17 10.99 -3.43 -4.86
N GLU A 18 10.33 -3.06 -5.96
CA GLU A 18 10.04 -1.69 -6.34
C GLU A 18 8.73 -1.61 -7.14
N GLY A 19 8.06 -0.47 -7.04
CA GLY A 19 6.80 -0.27 -7.71
C GLY A 19 6.17 1.08 -7.45
N THR A 20 4.88 1.18 -7.76
CA THR A 20 4.08 2.38 -7.54
C THR A 20 2.81 2.06 -6.75
N LEU A 21 2.49 2.95 -5.83
CA LEU A 21 1.21 3.04 -5.15
C LEU A 21 0.43 4.19 -5.77
N THR A 22 -0.76 3.92 -6.27
CA THR A 22 -1.76 4.94 -6.56
C THR A 22 -2.80 4.93 -5.44
N ALA A 23 -3.03 6.08 -4.81
CA ALA A 23 -4.07 6.29 -3.82
C ALA A 23 -4.84 7.56 -4.19
N ASP A 24 -6.14 7.44 -4.46
CA ASP A 24 -7.05 8.54 -4.81
C ASP A 24 -6.49 9.47 -5.92
N GLY A 25 -5.92 8.85 -6.95
CA GLY A 25 -5.34 9.53 -8.11
C GLY A 25 -3.91 10.06 -7.90
N GLN A 26 -3.39 10.01 -6.69
CA GLN A 26 -2.01 10.41 -6.39
C GLN A 26 -1.07 9.21 -6.48
N VAL A 27 0.09 9.40 -7.12
CA VAL A 27 1.05 8.31 -7.39
C VAL A 27 2.31 8.52 -6.55
N TYR A 28 2.72 7.46 -5.85
CA TYR A 28 3.91 7.38 -5.02
C TYR A 28 4.80 6.26 -5.54
N ALA A 29 6.09 6.55 -5.74
CA ALA A 29 7.08 5.50 -5.91
C ALA A 29 7.34 4.85 -4.54
N ILE A 30 7.38 3.52 -4.51
CA ILE A 30 7.64 2.75 -3.29
C ILE A 30 8.70 1.69 -3.55
N THR A 31 9.60 1.53 -2.57
CA THR A 31 10.78 0.69 -2.64
C THR A 31 11.03 0.00 -1.30
N LYS A 32 11.97 -0.95 -1.28
CA LYS A 32 12.38 -1.63 -0.05
C LYS A 32 12.69 -0.64 1.08
N GLY A 33 12.09 -0.87 2.24
CA GLY A 33 12.26 -0.05 3.42
C GLY A 33 11.20 1.05 3.58
N ASP A 34 10.35 1.28 2.58
CA ASP A 34 9.22 2.19 2.73
C ASP A 34 8.15 1.62 3.65
N HIS A 35 7.58 2.50 4.46
CA HIS A 35 6.50 2.21 5.39
C HIS A 35 5.40 3.24 5.18
N PHE A 36 4.16 2.78 5.04
CA PHE A 36 3.01 3.66 4.85
C PHE A 36 1.75 3.06 5.44
N ILE A 37 0.76 3.90 5.70
CA ILE A 37 -0.53 3.50 6.25
C ILE A 37 -1.60 3.73 5.18
N LEU A 38 -2.46 2.74 4.99
CA LEU A 38 -3.68 2.86 4.19
C LEU A 38 -4.88 2.85 5.12
N THR A 39 -5.75 3.84 4.97
CA THR A 39 -6.94 4.03 5.81
C THR A 39 -8.22 3.63 5.05
N THR A 40 -9.37 3.75 5.69
CA THR A 40 -10.67 3.64 5.00
C THR A 40 -11.00 4.85 4.13
N GLU A 41 -10.27 5.95 4.29
CA GLU A 41 -10.49 7.17 3.49
C GLU A 41 -9.89 7.02 2.08
N ASP A 42 -8.85 6.19 1.95
CA ASP A 42 -8.21 5.85 0.68
C ASP A 42 -9.09 4.87 -0.12
N LYS A 43 -9.83 5.37 -1.11
CA LYS A 43 -10.86 4.59 -1.82
C LYS A 43 -10.33 3.88 -3.06
N GLU A 44 -9.40 4.50 -3.77
CA GLU A 44 -8.84 3.99 -5.02
C GLU A 44 -7.37 3.63 -4.86
N ILE A 45 -7.12 2.43 -4.32
CA ILE A 45 -5.78 1.93 -4.04
C ILE A 45 -5.34 0.95 -5.14
N LYS A 46 -4.21 1.23 -5.77
CA LYS A 46 -3.59 0.34 -6.77
C LYS A 46 -2.08 0.21 -6.54
N LEU A 47 -1.63 -1.00 -6.31
CA LEU A 47 -0.21 -1.36 -6.28
C LEU A 47 0.22 -1.97 -7.62
N GLN A 48 1.33 -1.51 -8.17
CA GLN A 48 1.94 -2.00 -9.41
C GLN A 48 3.43 -2.20 -9.20
N GLY A 49 4.00 -3.21 -9.86
CA GLY A 49 5.42 -3.58 -9.72
C GLY A 49 5.58 -4.95 -9.09
N LYS A 50 6.84 -5.30 -8.77
CA LYS A 50 7.19 -6.55 -8.12
C LYS A 50 7.63 -6.22 -6.71
N LEU A 51 6.75 -6.44 -5.74
CA LEU A 51 6.90 -6.03 -4.35
C LEU A 51 6.55 -7.21 -3.44
N ASP A 52 7.34 -7.39 -2.39
CA ASP A 52 6.97 -8.21 -1.24
C ASP A 52 6.62 -7.27 -0.09
N ILE A 53 5.37 -7.34 0.37
CA ILE A 53 4.82 -6.43 1.38
C ILE A 53 4.21 -7.25 2.50
N ILE A 54 4.42 -6.82 3.74
CA ILE A 54 3.65 -7.29 4.89
C ILE A 54 2.62 -6.24 5.30
N GLU A 55 1.47 -6.73 5.73
CA GLU A 55 0.36 -5.90 6.20
C GLU A 55 0.11 -6.20 7.68
N SER A 56 -0.05 -5.16 8.49
CA SER A 56 -0.42 -5.27 9.90
C SER A 56 -1.63 -4.39 10.19
N TYR A 57 -2.63 -4.97 10.86
CA TYR A 57 -3.89 -4.32 11.21
C TYR A 57 -4.43 -4.94 12.50
N VAL A 58 -5.37 -4.26 13.16
CA VAL A 58 -6.13 -4.76 14.31
C VAL A 58 -7.54 -5.15 13.89
#